data_AF-A0A0U2U3B2-F1
#
_entry.id   AF-A0A0U2U3B2-F1
#
_cell.length_a   1.000
_cell.length_b   1.000
_cell.length_c   1.000
_cell.angle_alpha   90.00
_cell.angle_beta   90.00
_cell.angle_gamma   90.00
#
_symmetry.space_group_name_H-M   'P 1'
#
loop_
_entity.id
_entity.type
_entity.pdbx_description
1 polymer ?
#
loop_
_entity_poly.entity_id
_entity_poly.type
_entity_poly.pdbx_seq_one_letter_code
_entity_poly.pdbx_strand_id
1 'polypeptide(L)' 'MSSTPSTPSQETLVITPEERAALYFIPQAPGGMIVSEEMQQRLQDKGLATGIREDGRRWLTELGDRVRLGKL' A
#
# COMPACT_ATOMS: atom_id res chain seq x y z
N MET A 1 27.60 23.93 -17.77
CA MET A 1 27.09 23.38 -16.49
C MET A 1 25.70 22.83 -16.77
N SER A 2 25.61 21.56 -17.17
CA SER A 2 24.32 20.92 -17.48
C SER A 2 24.06 19.86 -16.42
N SER A 3 23.34 20.25 -15.37
CA SER A 3 22.86 19.32 -14.36
C SER A 3 21.63 18.63 -14.93
N THR A 4 21.79 17.38 -15.37
CA THR A 4 20.66 16.49 -15.66
C THR A 4 19.83 16.29 -14.39
N PRO A 5 18.49 16.35 -14.44
CA PRO A 5 17.66 15.93 -13.33
C PRO A 5 17.84 14.42 -13.15
N SER A 6 18.33 14.01 -11.99
CA SER A 6 18.35 12.62 -11.57
C SER A 6 16.91 12.13 -11.50
N THR A 7 16.50 11.32 -12.47
CA THR A 7 15.31 10.46 -12.34
C THR A 7 15.41 9.74 -11.01
N PRO A 8 14.45 9.87 -10.08
CA PRO A 8 14.47 9.03 -8.89
C PRO A 8 14.36 7.60 -9.37
N SER A 9 15.47 6.86 -9.21
CA SER A 9 15.54 5.43 -9.40
C SER A 9 14.35 4.80 -8.69
N GLN A 10 13.64 3.90 -9.37
CA GLN A 10 12.55 3.12 -8.81
C GLN A 10 12.97 2.64 -7.42
N GLU A 11 12.44 3.27 -6.36
CA GLU A 11 12.58 2.75 -5.01
C GLU A 11 12.02 1.34 -5.08
N THR A 12 12.90 0.34 -4.99
CA THR A 12 12.52 -1.06 -4.93
C THR A 12 11.58 -1.18 -3.75
N LEU A 13 10.27 -1.21 -4.01
CA LEU A 13 9.26 -1.27 -2.97
C LEU A 13 9.42 -2.59 -2.21
N VAL A 14 10.05 -2.52 -1.05
CA VAL A 14 10.24 -3.68 -0.18
C VAL A 14 8.94 -3.91 0.59
N ILE A 15 8.28 -5.03 0.29
CA ILE A 15 7.07 -5.48 0.98
C ILE A 15 7.27 -6.90 1.52
N THR A 16 6.90 -7.13 2.77
CA THR A 16 6.95 -8.46 3.37
C THR A 16 5.79 -9.34 2.91
N PRO A 17 5.86 -10.67 3.07
CA PRO A 17 4.73 -11.55 2.77
C PRO A 17 3.47 -11.19 3.57
N GLU A 18 3.59 -10.79 4.83
CA GLU A 18 2.47 -10.41 5.69
C GLU A 18 1.81 -9.12 5.23
N GLU A 19 2.61 -8.11 4.85
CA GLU A 19 2.12 -6.86 4.29
C GLU A 19 1.39 -7.11 2.96
N ARG A 20 1.94 -7.97 2.09
CA ARG A 20 1.29 -8.34 0.83
C ARG A 20 -0.02 -9.08 1.07
N ALA A 21 -0.07 -9.98 2.05
CA ALA A 21 -1.29 -10.69 2.43
C ALA A 21 -2.35 -9.70 2.97
N ALA A 22 -1.95 -8.72 3.76
CA ALA A 22 -2.86 -7.70 4.30
C ALA A 22 -3.56 -6.88 3.21
N LEU A 23 -2.93 -6.66 2.05
CA LEU A 23 -3.56 -5.96 0.91
C LEU A 23 -4.83 -6.66 0.39
N TYR A 24 -4.99 -7.97 0.61
CA TYR A 24 -6.20 -8.70 0.23
C TYR A 24 -7.41 -8.39 1.13
N PHE A 25 -7.17 -7.75 2.28
CA PHE A 25 -8.18 -7.45 3.30
C PHE A 25 -8.37 -5.95 3.50
N ILE A 26 -7.92 -5.13 2.54
CA ILE A 26 -8.16 -3.68 2.48
C ILE A 26 -9.06 -3.35 1.28
N PRO A 27 -10.17 -2.61 1.47
CA PRO A 27 -10.67 -2.09 2.74
C PRO A 27 -11.21 -3.20 3.66
N GLN A 28 -11.20 -2.94 4.97
CA GLN A 28 -11.79 -3.82 5.97
C GLN A 28 -13.27 -4.04 5.67
N ALA A 29 -13.73 -5.30 5.76
CA ALA A 29 -15.11 -5.69 5.50
C ALA A 29 -15.65 -6.57 6.64
N PRO A 30 -16.96 -6.51 6.97
CA PRO A 30 -17.56 -7.41 7.94
C PRO A 30 -17.29 -8.88 7.60
N GLY A 31 -16.79 -9.66 8.57
CA GLY A 31 -16.43 -11.06 8.38
C GLY A 31 -15.09 -11.32 7.66
N GLY A 32 -14.39 -10.27 7.24
CA GLY A 32 -13.03 -10.37 6.70
C GLY A 32 -11.97 -10.55 7.79
N MET A 33 -10.75 -10.89 7.37
CA MET A 33 -9.60 -10.91 8.28
C MET A 33 -9.29 -9.49 8.74
N ILE A 34 -9.15 -9.30 10.06
CA ILE A 34 -8.82 -8.00 10.64
C ILE A 34 -7.34 -7.72 10.41
N VAL A 35 -7.03 -6.70 9.60
CA VAL A 35 -5.71 -6.08 9.51
C VAL A 35 -5.54 -5.06 10.65
N SER A 36 -4.50 -5.21 11.46
CA SER A 36 -4.23 -4.29 12.58
C SER A 36 -4.05 -2.84 12.09
N GLU A 37 -4.38 -1.85 12.93
CA GLU A 37 -4.17 -0.44 12.60
C GLU A 37 -2.70 -0.13 12.28
N GLU A 38 -1.75 -0.75 12.98
CA GLU A 38 -0.32 -0.61 12.70
C GLU A 38 0.04 -1.11 11.29
N MET A 39 -0.49 -2.27 10.88
CA MET A 39 -0.26 -2.81 9.54
C MET A 39 -0.91 -1.92 8.47
N GLN A 40 -2.13 -1.46 8.70
CA GLN A 40 -2.81 -0.53 7.81
C GLN A 40 -2.05 0.80 7.66
N GLN A 41 -1.50 1.33 8.75
CA GLN A 41 -0.68 2.54 8.73
C GLN A 41 0.63 2.31 7.96
N ARG A 42 1.32 1.19 8.16
CA ARG A 42 2.53 0.85 7.39
C ARG A 42 2.25 0.77 5.89
N LEU A 43 1.12 0.17 5.50
CA LEU A 43 0.72 0.10 4.09
C LEU A 43 0.41 1.50 3.52
N GLN A 44 -0.17 2.39 4.33
CA GLN A 44 -0.36 3.79 3.94
C GLN A 44 0.96 4.54 3.80
N ASP A 45 1.89 4.37 4.73
CA ASP A 45 3.21 5.02 4.72
C ASP A 45 4.04 4.59 3.49
N LYS A 46 3.83 3.34 3.03
CA LYS A 46 4.40 2.80 1.78
C LYS A 46 3.64 3.24 0.50
N GLY A 47 2.60 4.04 0.63
CA GLY A 47 1.77 4.50 -0.49
C GLY A 47 0.88 3.40 -1.11
N LEU A 48 0.68 2.28 -0.41
CA LEU A 48 -0.12 1.13 -0.88
C LEU A 48 -1.59 1.23 -0.46
N ALA A 49 -1.86 1.97 0.60
CA ALA A 49 -3.20 2.32 1.05
C ALA A 49 -3.35 3.84 1.15
N THR A 50 -4.58 4.33 1.04
CA THR A 50 -4.91 5.72 1.32
C THR A 50 -4.97 5.98 2.83
N GLY A 51 -5.02 7.26 3.20
CA GLY A 51 -5.57 7.64 4.49
C GLY A 51 -7.02 7.19 4.67
N ILE A 52 -7.54 7.36 5.89
CA ILE A 52 -8.95 7.12 6.21
C ILE A 52 -9.82 8.04 5.35
N ARG A 53 -10.74 7.45 4.59
CA ARG A 53 -11.68 8.18 3.72
C ARG A 53 -12.98 8.50 4.47
N GLU A 54 -13.93 9.13 3.78
CA GLU A 54 -15.24 9.53 4.33
C GLU A 54 -16.06 8.36 4.90
N ASP A 55 -15.81 7.13 4.40
CA ASP A 55 -16.43 5.90 4.89
C ASP A 55 -15.76 5.33 6.17
N GLY A 56 -14.75 6.02 6.70
CA GLY A 56 -14.00 5.61 7.88
C GLY A 56 -12.99 4.49 7.63
N ARG A 57 -12.71 4.12 6.38
CA ARG A 57 -11.80 3.02 6.04
C ARG A 57 -10.64 3.50 5.17
N ARG A 58 -9.55 2.73 5.19
CA ARG A 58 -8.46 2.87 4.22
C ARG A 58 -8.74 1.99 3.01
N TRP A 59 -8.34 2.45 1.83
CA TRP A 59 -8.52 1.76 0.57
C TRP A 59 -7.18 1.57 -0.13
N LEU A 60 -7.07 0.58 -1.00
CA LEU A 60 -5.88 0.41 -1.82
C LEU A 60 -5.69 1.61 -2.76
N THR A 61 -4.43 1.98 -2.96
CA THR A 61 -4.02 2.82 -4.09
C THR A 61 -3.86 1.95 -5.35
N GLU A 62 -3.67 2.58 -6.51
CA GLU A 62 -3.34 1.83 -7.73
C GLU A 62 -2.04 1.02 -7.56
N LEU A 63 -1.04 1.60 -6.89
CA LEU A 63 0.20 0.90 -6.55
C LEU A 63 -0.08 -0.30 -5.64
N GLY A 64 -0.87 -0.12 -4.58
CA GLY A 64 -1.27 -1.20 -3.67
C GLY A 64 -1.98 -2.34 -4.39
N ASP A 65 -2.87 -2.04 -5.33
CA ASP A 65 -3.55 -3.05 -6.14
C ASP A 65 -2.57 -3.83 -7.04
N ARG A 66 -1.60 -3.14 -7.66
CA ARG A 66 -0.55 -3.80 -8.44
C ARG A 66 0.33 -4.71 -7.59
N VAL A 67 0.71 -4.28 -6.37
CA VAL A 67 1.47 -5.11 -5.43
C VAL A 67 0.69 -6.36 -5.05
N ARG A 68 -0.59 -6.19 -4.70
CA ARG A 68 -1.51 -7.27 -4.32
C ARG A 68 -1.56 -8.34 -5.41
N LEU A 69 -1.64 -7.91 -6.67
CA LEU A 69 -1.69 -8.77 -7.86
C LEU A 69 -0.32 -9.30 -8.33
N GLY A 70 0.79 -8.91 -7.69
CA GLY A 70 2.13 -9.34 -8.09
C GLY A 70 2.61 -8.72 -9.43
N LYS A 71 2.13 -7.52 -9.77
CA LYS A 71 2.39 -6.82 -11.04
C LYS A 71 3.45 -5.70 -10.92
N LEU A 72 4.46 -5.92 -10.06
CA LEU A 72 5.61 -5.04 -9.85
C LEU A 72 6.89 -5.73 -10.29
#